data_AF-A0A2N3B1Z2-F1
#
_entry.id   AF-A0A2N3B1Z2-F1
#
_cell.length_a   1.000
_cell.length_b   1.000
_cell.length_c   1.000
_cell.angle_alpha   90.00
_cell.angle_beta   90.00
_cell.angle_gamma   90.00
#
_symmetry.space_group_name_H-M   'P 1'
#
loop_
_entity.id
_entity.type
_entity.pdbx_description
1 polymer ?
#
loop_
_entity_poly.entity_id
_entity_poly.type
_entity_poly.pdbx_seq_one_letter_code
_entity_poly.pdbx_strand_id
1 'polypeptide(L)'
;MTIFSNIRFRTAAVLAGFALALSGCFMTPGKFTSELALTGPDSFTFSYDGEIFFLTLSKLAQMDAASGGSFAANCYDDETYESRDCSAEEEAVQREEWDAAAQERAERQKNEAKQMAAMMGGIDPSDPKAAEELVALLKRQKGWDRVVHKGDGLFDISYRVSGTLGHDFLFPMIEGFPPTNPFVQMIQRKGGQVRIDAPGFAAQNADAGMGAMMGMGSIAGLAAMGANEGAKGASEGAGTMPGFPAIDGTLTVRTAPGMRILANNTDEGPDAATDGGEVLTWRITARTTQAPTALIAAAR
;
A
#
# COMPACT_ATOMS: atom_id res chain seq x y z
N MET A 1 -5.12 -21.27 -40.31
CA MET A 1 -5.72 -21.73 -39.03
C MET A 1 -4.97 -21.18 -37.81
N THR A 2 -4.39 -19.97 -37.91
CA THR A 2 -3.41 -19.39 -36.95
C THR A 2 -3.93 -18.17 -36.19
N ILE A 3 -5.02 -17.55 -36.66
CA ILE A 3 -5.59 -16.31 -36.10
C ILE A 3 -6.23 -16.55 -34.72
N PHE A 4 -6.80 -17.73 -34.48
CA PHE A 4 -7.48 -18.07 -33.22
C PHE A 4 -6.51 -18.28 -32.03
N SER A 5 -5.22 -18.51 -32.27
CA SER A 5 -4.21 -18.69 -31.22
C SER A 5 -3.78 -17.35 -30.61
N ASN A 6 -3.59 -16.32 -31.46
CA ASN A 6 -3.13 -14.99 -31.03
C ASN A 6 -4.16 -14.24 -30.19
N ILE A 7 -5.46 -14.41 -30.47
CA ILE A 7 -6.54 -13.79 -29.68
C ILE A 7 -6.55 -14.37 -28.27
N ARG A 8 -6.43 -15.69 -28.12
CA ARG A 8 -6.47 -16.37 -26.81
C ARG A 8 -5.29 -16.00 -25.91
N PHE A 9 -4.10 -15.83 -26.47
CA PHE A 9 -2.93 -15.37 -25.72
C PHE A 9 -3.03 -13.89 -25.32
N ARG A 10 -3.56 -13.02 -26.19
CA ARG A 10 -3.80 -11.60 -25.85
C ARG A 10 -4.86 -11.44 -24.76
N THR A 11 -5.95 -12.20 -24.83
CA THR A 11 -6.99 -12.16 -23.77
C THR A 11 -6.47 -12.71 -22.45
N ALA A 12 -5.62 -13.75 -22.46
CA ALA A 12 -5.00 -14.29 -21.25
C ALA A 12 -4.00 -13.31 -20.61
N ALA A 13 -3.20 -12.59 -21.40
CA ALA A 13 -2.28 -11.56 -20.89
C ALA A 13 -3.01 -10.34 -20.31
N VAL A 14 -4.11 -9.90 -20.95
CA VAL A 14 -4.93 -8.79 -20.42
C VAL A 14 -5.66 -9.21 -19.14
N LEU A 15 -6.23 -10.41 -19.09
CA LEU A 15 -6.87 -10.94 -17.88
C LEU A 15 -5.88 -11.15 -16.72
N ALA A 16 -4.66 -11.61 -17.02
CA ALA A 16 -3.59 -11.67 -16.04
C ALA A 16 -3.19 -10.27 -15.56
N GLY A 17 -3.06 -9.29 -16.45
CA GLY A 17 -2.77 -7.90 -16.09
C GLY A 17 -3.83 -7.28 -15.17
N PHE A 18 -5.12 -7.51 -15.44
CA PHE A 18 -6.22 -7.07 -14.58
C PHE A 18 -6.23 -7.79 -13.23
N ALA A 19 -5.93 -9.09 -13.19
CA ALA A 19 -5.82 -9.84 -11.94
C ALA A 19 -4.63 -9.36 -11.08
N LEU A 20 -3.54 -8.91 -11.70
CA LEU A 20 -2.34 -8.40 -11.03
C LEU A 20 -2.57 -7.00 -10.43
N ALA A 21 -3.35 -6.14 -11.09
CA ALA A 21 -3.66 -4.80 -10.61
C ALA A 21 -4.52 -4.79 -9.32
N LEU A 22 -5.29 -5.85 -9.05
CA LEU A 22 -6.16 -5.94 -7.87
C LEU A 22 -5.42 -6.16 -6.54
N SER A 23 -4.12 -6.46 -6.57
CA SER A 23 -3.34 -6.85 -5.39
C SER A 23 -2.53 -5.72 -4.74
N GLY A 24 -2.64 -4.49 -5.26
CA GLY A 24 -1.92 -3.33 -4.73
C GLY A 24 -2.37 -2.99 -3.30
N CYS A 25 -1.43 -3.00 -2.35
CA CYS A 25 -1.63 -2.28 -1.10
C CYS A 25 -1.96 -0.82 -1.44
N PHE A 26 -3.02 -0.27 -0.87
CA PHE A 26 -3.46 1.07 -1.20
C PHE A 26 -2.73 2.13 -0.33
N MET A 27 -2.39 1.73 0.90
CA MET A 27 -1.70 2.54 1.90
C MET A 27 -0.51 1.79 2.46
N THR A 28 0.55 2.51 2.79
CA THR A 28 1.72 1.97 3.49
C THR A 28 2.16 2.92 4.60
N PRO A 29 2.58 2.42 5.77
CA PRO A 29 3.10 3.26 6.83
C PRO A 29 4.54 3.71 6.53
N GLY A 30 4.84 4.98 6.81
CA GLY A 30 6.18 5.55 6.75
C GLY A 30 6.84 5.56 8.13
N LYS A 31 7.25 6.74 8.61
CA LYS A 31 7.72 6.93 9.98
C LYS A 31 6.58 7.02 10.98
N PHE A 32 6.57 6.26 12.07
CA PHE A 32 5.45 6.30 13.02
C PHE A 32 5.76 5.86 14.45
N THR A 33 4.89 6.26 15.35
CA THR A 33 4.72 5.66 16.67
C THR A 33 3.27 5.27 16.83
N SER A 34 3.01 4.01 17.21
CA SER A 34 1.66 3.50 17.43
C SER A 34 1.56 2.78 18.77
N GLU A 35 0.42 2.95 19.44
CA GLU A 35 0.11 2.28 20.69
C GLU A 35 -1.33 1.76 20.66
N LEU A 36 -1.51 0.51 21.09
CA LEU A 36 -2.81 -0.09 21.40
C LEU A 36 -2.82 -0.45 22.89
N ALA A 37 -3.62 0.24 23.69
CA ALA A 37 -3.75 -0.05 25.10
C ALA A 37 -5.12 -0.63 25.41
N LEU A 38 -5.15 -1.83 25.99
CA LEU A 38 -6.35 -2.37 26.62
C LEU A 38 -6.45 -1.76 28.01
N THR A 39 -7.38 -0.82 28.20
CA THR A 39 -7.48 0.00 29.43
C THR A 39 -8.40 -0.61 30.48
N GLY A 40 -9.07 -1.72 30.14
CA GLY A 40 -9.93 -2.48 31.05
C GLY A 40 -10.54 -3.70 30.35
N PRO A 41 -11.44 -4.43 31.02
CA PRO A 41 -12.03 -5.66 30.48
C PRO A 41 -12.85 -5.42 29.18
N ASP A 42 -13.47 -4.24 29.06
CA ASP A 42 -14.32 -3.88 27.93
C ASP A 42 -13.90 -2.58 27.24
N SER A 43 -12.68 -2.09 27.45
CA SER A 43 -12.25 -0.77 26.93
C SER A 43 -10.82 -0.80 26.38
N PHE A 44 -10.60 0.00 25.33
CA PHE A 44 -9.28 0.19 24.74
C PHE A 44 -9.08 1.62 24.25
N THR A 45 -7.82 1.99 24.08
CA THR A 45 -7.39 3.15 23.32
C THR A 45 -6.41 2.74 22.24
N PHE A 46 -6.43 3.45 21.12
CA PHE A 46 -5.46 3.29 20.05
C PHE A 46 -4.97 4.65 19.58
N SER A 47 -3.66 4.77 19.38
CA SER A 47 -3.04 5.94 18.78
C SER A 47 -2.06 5.57 17.67
N TYR A 48 -2.01 6.43 16.65
CA TYR A 48 -1.02 6.40 15.58
C TYR A 48 -0.61 7.84 15.28
N ASP A 49 0.66 8.16 15.55
CA ASP A 49 1.27 9.44 15.22
C ASP A 49 2.39 9.17 14.21
N GLY A 50 2.23 9.60 12.96
CA GLY A 50 3.18 9.28 11.91
C GLY A 50 2.70 9.47 10.49
N GLU A 51 3.48 8.94 9.56
CA GLU A 51 3.31 9.08 8.12
C GLU A 51 2.51 7.91 7.53
N ILE A 52 1.50 8.23 6.72
CA ILE A 52 0.86 7.26 5.83
C ILE A 52 1.08 7.71 4.39
N PHE A 53 1.53 6.76 3.56
CA PHE A 53 1.75 6.96 2.15
C PHE A 53 0.65 6.31 1.32
N PHE A 54 -0.01 7.12 0.50
CA PHE A 54 -1.09 6.73 -0.39
C PHE A 54 -0.52 6.51 -1.79
N LEU A 55 -0.32 5.23 -2.13
CA LEU A 55 0.44 4.79 -3.29
C LEU A 55 -0.16 5.30 -4.61
N THR A 56 -1.48 5.36 -4.70
CA THR A 56 -2.18 5.82 -5.92
C THR A 56 -2.01 7.31 -6.19
N LEU A 57 -2.03 8.15 -5.15
CA LEU A 57 -1.81 9.59 -5.29
C LEU A 57 -0.36 9.88 -5.70
N SER A 58 0.59 9.11 -5.16
CA SER A 58 2.01 9.24 -5.53
C SER A 58 2.28 8.85 -6.98
N LYS A 59 1.75 7.70 -7.42
CA LYS A 59 1.92 7.21 -8.80
C LYS A 59 1.35 8.21 -9.78
N LEU A 60 0.26 8.86 -9.42
CA LEU A 60 -0.33 9.85 -10.27
C LEU A 60 0.42 11.18 -10.27
N ALA A 61 0.91 11.68 -9.13
CA ALA A 61 1.78 12.85 -9.11
C ALA A 61 3.04 12.62 -9.95
N GLN A 62 3.60 11.41 -9.90
CA GLN A 62 4.72 10.99 -10.76
C GLN A 62 4.30 10.85 -12.21
N MET A 63 3.09 10.34 -12.49
CA MET A 63 2.54 10.32 -13.84
C MET A 63 2.40 11.76 -14.33
N ASP A 64 1.64 12.66 -13.69
CA ASP A 64 1.50 14.08 -14.06
C ASP A 64 2.87 14.77 -14.30
N ALA A 65 3.83 14.57 -13.39
CA ALA A 65 5.20 15.08 -13.55
C ALA A 65 5.94 14.48 -14.76
N ALA A 66 5.65 13.23 -15.14
CA ALA A 66 6.15 12.55 -16.33
C ALA A 66 5.22 12.68 -17.57
N SER A 67 4.06 13.34 -17.42
CA SER A 67 2.89 13.19 -18.29
C SER A 67 2.49 14.51 -18.93
N GLY A 68 3.45 15.11 -19.63
CA GLY A 68 3.15 15.46 -21.01
C GLY A 68 3.23 14.19 -21.85
N GLY A 69 2.28 13.25 -21.69
CA GLY A 69 2.33 11.88 -22.23
C GLY A 69 3.08 11.75 -23.55
N SER A 70 4.37 11.41 -23.47
CA SER A 70 5.27 11.49 -24.61
C SER A 70 5.17 10.23 -25.44
N PHE A 71 4.97 10.40 -26.75
CA PHE A 71 5.11 9.32 -27.70
C PHE A 71 6.53 8.72 -27.59
N ALA A 72 6.61 7.41 -27.39
CA ALA A 72 7.84 6.64 -27.45
C ALA A 72 7.66 5.49 -28.45
N ALA A 73 8.41 5.54 -29.54
CA ALA A 73 8.41 4.46 -30.53
C ALA A 73 9.09 3.22 -29.94
N ASN A 74 8.55 2.04 -30.22
CA ASN A 74 9.14 0.77 -29.79
C ASN A 74 9.25 -0.17 -30.98
N CYS A 75 10.46 -0.61 -31.30
CA CYS A 75 10.71 -1.57 -32.37
C CYS A 75 11.49 -2.75 -31.83
N TYR A 76 11.18 -3.93 -32.37
CA TYR A 76 11.82 -5.18 -32.00
C TYR A 76 12.38 -5.84 -33.25
N ASP A 77 13.42 -6.64 -33.05
CA ASP A 77 13.90 -7.57 -34.06
C ASP A 77 13.00 -8.81 -34.08
N ASP A 78 12.50 -9.20 -35.26
CA ASP A 78 11.47 -10.24 -35.38
C ASP A 78 12.00 -11.67 -35.11
N GLU A 79 13.32 -11.87 -35.15
CA GLU A 79 13.94 -13.17 -34.93
C GLU A 79 14.41 -13.35 -33.48
N THR A 80 14.93 -12.28 -32.88
CA THR A 80 15.51 -12.29 -31.54
C THR A 80 14.57 -11.72 -30.47
N TYR A 81 13.52 -11.00 -30.87
CA TYR A 81 12.61 -10.24 -30.01
C TYR A 81 13.32 -9.21 -29.12
N GLU A 82 14.56 -8.84 -29.46
CA GLU A 82 15.29 -7.80 -28.75
C GLU A 82 14.85 -6.42 -29.21
N SER A 83 14.86 -5.46 -28.28
CA SER A 83 14.55 -4.06 -28.60
C SER A 83 15.66 -3.47 -29.47
N ARG A 84 15.25 -2.80 -30.55
CA ARG A 84 16.15 -2.08 -31.46
C ARG A 84 15.62 -0.67 -31.71
N ASP A 85 16.51 0.17 -32.22
CA ASP A 85 16.13 1.49 -32.70
C ASP A 85 15.13 1.35 -33.86
N CYS A 86 14.09 2.18 -33.80
CA CYS A 86 13.12 2.28 -34.88
C CYS A 86 13.72 3.00 -36.07
N SER A 87 13.40 2.55 -37.28
CA SER A 87 13.65 3.36 -38.46
C SER A 87 12.70 4.57 -38.48
N ALA A 88 13.09 5.65 -39.15
CA ALA A 88 12.27 6.87 -39.23
C ALA A 88 10.87 6.61 -39.83
N GLU A 89 10.75 5.63 -40.71
CA GLU A 89 9.48 5.22 -41.32
C GLU A 89 8.58 4.48 -40.32
N GLU A 90 9.16 3.59 -39.51
CA GLU A 90 8.44 2.88 -38.44
C GLU A 90 7.98 3.84 -37.34
N GLU A 91 8.82 4.80 -36.95
CA GLU A 91 8.43 5.84 -35.99
C GLU A 91 7.30 6.72 -36.53
N ALA A 92 7.33 7.07 -37.81
CA ALA A 92 6.29 7.88 -38.44
C ALA A 92 4.94 7.15 -38.45
N VAL A 93 4.93 5.87 -38.79
CA VAL A 93 3.71 5.03 -38.74
C VAL A 93 3.20 4.90 -37.31
N GLN A 94 4.07 4.58 -36.35
CA GLN A 94 3.66 4.47 -34.94
C GLN A 94 3.14 5.80 -34.39
N ARG A 95 3.71 6.92 -34.82
CA ARG A 95 3.25 8.26 -34.42
C ARG A 95 1.88 8.57 -35.00
N GLU A 96 1.65 8.25 -36.27
CA GLU A 96 0.35 8.41 -36.91
C GLU A 96 -0.72 7.56 -36.22
N GLU A 97 -0.41 6.31 -35.89
CA GLU A 97 -1.30 5.43 -35.12
C GLU A 97 -1.54 5.96 -33.68
N TRP A 98 -0.50 6.47 -33.02
CA TRP A 98 -0.61 7.09 -31.70
C TRP A 98 -1.54 8.29 -31.73
N ASP A 99 -1.36 9.18 -32.71
CA ASP A 99 -2.18 10.39 -32.88
C ASP A 99 -3.62 10.05 -33.28
N ALA A 100 -3.82 9.06 -34.16
CA ALA A 100 -5.15 8.57 -34.53
C ALA A 100 -5.91 7.96 -33.34
N ALA A 101 -5.19 7.26 -32.45
CA ALA A 101 -5.76 6.69 -31.22
C ALA A 101 -5.90 7.70 -30.07
N ALA A 102 -5.60 8.99 -30.27
CA ALA A 102 -5.59 9.98 -29.19
C ALA A 102 -6.94 10.11 -28.47
N GLN A 103 -8.05 10.12 -29.21
CA GLN A 103 -9.39 10.22 -28.63
C GLN A 103 -9.75 8.98 -27.83
N GLU A 104 -9.48 7.78 -28.36
CA GLU A 104 -9.72 6.52 -27.65
C GLU A 104 -8.87 6.43 -26.37
N ARG A 105 -7.60 6.87 -26.42
CA ARG A 105 -6.73 6.94 -25.24
C ARG A 105 -7.27 7.90 -24.19
N ALA A 106 -7.75 9.08 -24.59
CA ALA A 106 -8.35 10.05 -23.69
C ALA A 106 -9.64 9.50 -23.04
N GLU A 107 -10.50 8.83 -23.81
CA GLU A 107 -11.72 8.19 -23.29
C GLU A 107 -11.40 7.02 -22.34
N ARG A 108 -10.42 6.18 -22.68
CA ARG A 108 -9.95 5.09 -21.83
C ARG A 108 -9.40 5.62 -20.51
N GLN A 109 -8.52 6.63 -20.55
CA GLN A 109 -8.00 7.28 -19.34
C GLN A 109 -9.12 7.86 -18.49
N LYS A 110 -10.11 8.52 -19.10
CA LYS A 110 -11.28 9.05 -18.38
C LYS A 110 -12.10 7.94 -17.71
N ASN A 111 -12.29 6.81 -18.38
CA ASN A 111 -13.03 5.68 -17.82
C ASN A 111 -12.25 4.99 -16.70
N GLU A 112 -10.94 4.85 -16.84
CA GLU A 112 -10.04 4.33 -15.79
C GLU A 112 -10.03 5.26 -14.57
N ALA A 113 -9.92 6.58 -14.76
CA ALA A 113 -10.01 7.58 -13.71
C ALA A 113 -11.34 7.49 -12.93
N LYS A 114 -12.48 7.37 -13.65
CA LYS A 114 -13.79 7.18 -13.02
C LYS A 114 -13.88 5.89 -12.19
N GLN A 115 -13.33 4.78 -12.70
CA GLN A 115 -13.33 3.51 -11.97
C GLN A 115 -12.46 3.59 -10.71
N MET A 116 -11.29 4.22 -10.81
CA MET A 116 -10.42 4.46 -9.66
C MET A 116 -11.10 5.37 -8.63
N ALA A 117 -11.74 6.45 -9.08
CA ALA A 117 -12.49 7.35 -8.21
C ALA A 117 -13.58 6.62 -7.42
N ALA A 118 -14.32 5.71 -8.07
CA ALA A 118 -15.34 4.91 -7.40
C ALA A 118 -14.78 3.98 -6.30
N MET A 119 -13.57 3.42 -6.48
CA MET A 119 -12.89 2.64 -5.44
C MET A 119 -12.29 3.49 -4.33
N MET A 120 -12.16 4.79 -4.55
CA MET A 120 -11.52 5.80 -3.70
C MET A 120 -12.52 6.65 -2.93
N GLY A 121 -13.69 6.10 -2.61
CA GLY A 121 -14.75 6.85 -1.94
C GLY A 121 -15.26 8.05 -2.74
N GLY A 122 -15.08 8.05 -4.06
CA GLY A 122 -15.45 9.14 -4.96
C GLY A 122 -14.34 10.18 -5.20
N ILE A 123 -13.15 10.02 -4.62
CA ILE A 123 -12.03 10.94 -4.84
C ILE A 123 -11.37 10.62 -6.18
N ASP A 124 -11.46 11.54 -7.15
CA ASP A 124 -10.72 11.42 -8.41
C ASP A 124 -9.25 11.65 -8.11
N PRO A 125 -8.38 10.62 -8.22
CA PRO A 125 -6.97 10.81 -7.95
C PRO A 125 -6.36 11.88 -8.86
N SER A 126 -6.86 12.02 -10.11
CA SER A 126 -6.36 12.92 -11.16
C SER A 126 -6.65 14.40 -10.94
N ASP A 127 -7.49 14.73 -9.96
CA ASP A 127 -7.72 16.11 -9.58
C ASP A 127 -6.52 16.62 -8.75
N PRO A 128 -5.91 17.78 -9.06
CA PRO A 128 -4.91 18.41 -8.20
C PRO A 128 -5.39 18.65 -6.76
N LYS A 129 -6.72 18.67 -6.52
CA LYS A 129 -7.34 18.79 -5.20
C LYS A 129 -7.60 17.47 -4.49
N ALA A 130 -7.30 16.32 -5.10
CA ALA A 130 -7.54 15.00 -4.51
C ALA A 130 -6.95 14.86 -3.10
N ALA A 131 -5.76 15.43 -2.87
CA ALA A 131 -5.13 15.44 -1.56
C ALA A 131 -5.91 16.27 -0.52
N GLU A 132 -6.49 17.40 -0.93
CA GLU A 132 -7.33 18.25 -0.06
C GLU A 132 -8.65 17.56 0.27
N GLU A 133 -9.27 16.91 -0.71
CA GLU A 133 -10.50 16.13 -0.52
C GLU A 133 -10.27 14.93 0.41
N LEU A 134 -9.15 14.22 0.26
CA LEU A 134 -8.76 13.14 1.18
C LEU A 134 -8.54 13.67 2.60
N VAL A 135 -7.87 14.82 2.75
CA VAL A 135 -7.72 15.46 4.07
C VAL A 135 -9.09 15.78 4.69
N ALA A 136 -10.01 16.33 3.90
CA ALA A 136 -11.37 16.64 4.37
C ALA A 136 -12.17 15.38 4.74
N LEU A 137 -12.04 14.31 3.96
CA LEU A 137 -12.66 13.01 4.21
C LEU A 137 -12.16 12.38 5.52
N LEU A 138 -10.84 12.38 5.74
CA LEU A 138 -10.23 11.82 6.94
C LEU A 138 -10.63 12.62 8.18
N LYS A 139 -10.54 13.96 8.11
CA LYS A 139 -10.92 14.85 9.23
C LYS A 139 -12.40 14.80 9.60
N ARG A 140 -13.27 14.29 8.72
CA ARG A 140 -14.70 14.07 9.04
C ARG A 140 -14.89 12.91 10.01
N GLN A 141 -13.98 11.92 10.01
CA GLN A 141 -14.10 10.72 10.83
C GLN A 141 -13.51 10.96 12.22
N LYS A 142 -14.17 10.41 13.25
CA LYS A 142 -13.69 10.50 14.63
C LYS A 142 -12.29 9.89 14.75
N GLY A 143 -11.45 10.57 15.51
CA GLY A 143 -10.09 10.15 15.84
C GLY A 143 -9.01 10.67 14.92
N TRP A 144 -9.33 11.19 13.73
CA TRP A 144 -8.35 11.84 12.85
C TRP A 144 -8.04 13.29 13.30
N ASP A 145 -7.29 13.43 14.38
CA ASP A 145 -6.95 14.71 15.02
C ASP A 145 -6.10 15.62 14.13
N ARG A 146 -5.13 15.05 13.40
CA ARG A 146 -4.24 15.75 12.46
C ARG A 146 -4.16 14.97 11.16
N VAL A 147 -4.29 15.68 10.05
CA VAL A 147 -4.03 15.17 8.70
C VAL A 147 -3.41 16.31 7.89
N VAL A 148 -2.15 16.14 7.51
CA VAL A 148 -1.36 17.14 6.76
C VAL A 148 -0.73 16.47 5.56
N HIS A 149 -1.11 16.86 4.35
CA HIS A 149 -0.45 16.44 3.13
C HIS A 149 0.96 17.03 3.06
N LYS A 150 1.97 16.19 2.82
CA LYS A 150 3.40 16.57 2.74
C LYS A 150 3.92 16.58 1.29
N GLY A 151 3.08 16.24 0.31
CA GLY A 151 3.48 16.06 -1.10
C GLY A 151 3.62 14.59 -1.47
N ASP A 152 3.58 14.30 -2.76
CA ASP A 152 3.81 12.97 -3.35
C ASP A 152 2.96 11.84 -2.75
N GLY A 153 1.76 12.14 -2.22
CA GLY A 153 0.90 11.14 -1.57
C GLY A 153 1.31 10.78 -0.14
N LEU A 154 2.26 11.49 0.47
CA LEU A 154 2.66 11.36 1.88
C LEU A 154 1.79 12.25 2.77
N PHE A 155 1.27 11.68 3.87
CA PHE A 155 0.46 12.40 4.85
C PHE A 155 0.99 12.18 6.26
N ASP A 156 1.16 13.27 7.00
CA ASP A 156 1.46 13.25 8.44
C ASP A 156 0.15 13.29 9.22
N ILE A 157 -0.07 12.25 10.02
CA ILE A 157 -1.32 11.92 10.67
C ILE A 157 -1.11 11.80 12.19
N SER A 158 -2.09 12.32 12.93
CA SER A 158 -2.34 11.97 14.34
C SER A 158 -3.72 11.35 14.39
N TYR A 159 -3.78 10.07 14.72
CA TYR A 159 -5.02 9.35 14.95
C TYR A 159 -5.10 8.91 16.41
N ARG A 160 -6.22 9.16 17.08
CA ARG A 160 -6.49 8.74 18.46
C ARG A 160 -7.93 8.34 18.64
N VAL A 161 -8.18 7.17 19.20
CA VAL A 161 -9.52 6.69 19.48
C VAL A 161 -9.57 5.98 20.83
N SER A 162 -10.73 6.04 21.46
CA SER A 162 -11.09 5.19 22.59
C SER A 162 -12.38 4.47 22.22
N GLY A 163 -12.47 3.20 22.58
CA GLY A 163 -13.61 2.37 22.23
C GLY A 163 -13.85 1.27 23.25
N THR A 164 -14.88 0.47 22.98
CA THR A 164 -15.21 -0.71 23.77
C THR A 164 -14.80 -1.98 23.05
N LEU A 165 -14.51 -3.03 23.80
CA LEU A 165 -14.31 -4.39 23.28
C LEU A 165 -15.67 -5.05 22.97
N GLY A 166 -16.60 -4.33 22.33
CA GLY A 166 -17.85 -4.92 21.82
C GLY A 166 -17.74 -5.45 20.39
N HIS A 167 -16.77 -4.94 19.63
CA HIS A 167 -16.51 -5.30 18.23
C HIS A 167 -15.00 -5.37 17.96
N ASP A 168 -14.63 -5.97 16.84
CA ASP A 168 -13.26 -5.94 16.36
C ASP A 168 -12.85 -4.51 15.96
N PHE A 169 -11.56 -4.23 16.01
CA PHE A 169 -11.00 -2.95 15.60
C PHE A 169 -9.99 -3.14 14.47
N LEU A 170 -10.09 -2.31 13.44
CA LEU A 170 -9.18 -2.27 12.30
C LEU A 170 -8.69 -0.84 12.12
N PHE A 171 -7.39 -0.67 11.90
CA PHE A 171 -6.79 0.61 11.57
C PHE A 171 -5.87 0.47 10.35
N PRO A 172 -5.91 1.39 9.36
CA PRO A 172 -6.89 2.45 9.22
C PRO A 172 -8.25 1.92 8.73
N MET A 173 -9.33 2.59 9.13
CA MET A 173 -10.65 2.45 8.55
C MET A 173 -11.06 3.81 7.99
N ILE A 174 -11.37 3.87 6.69
CA ILE A 174 -11.66 5.13 5.98
C ILE A 174 -13.02 4.97 5.28
N GLU A 175 -13.91 5.92 5.53
CA GLU A 175 -15.22 6.02 4.87
C GLU A 175 -15.09 5.99 3.34
N GLY A 176 -15.78 5.08 2.66
CA GLY A 176 -15.76 4.95 1.20
C GLY A 176 -14.59 4.15 0.63
N PHE A 177 -13.67 3.66 1.47
CA PHE A 177 -12.53 2.86 1.05
C PHE A 177 -12.74 1.39 1.41
N PRO A 178 -12.34 0.44 0.55
CA PRO A 178 -12.27 -0.97 0.93
C PRO A 178 -11.36 -1.15 2.15
N PRO A 179 -11.74 -1.96 3.15
CA PRO A 179 -10.90 -2.25 4.32
C PRO A 179 -9.82 -3.29 3.96
N THR A 180 -9.06 -3.05 2.89
CA THR A 180 -7.99 -3.93 2.43
C THR A 180 -6.69 -3.55 3.11
N ASN A 181 -6.00 -4.54 3.68
CA ASN A 181 -4.67 -4.42 4.29
C ASN A 181 -4.59 -3.42 5.47
N PRO A 182 -5.27 -3.71 6.60
CA PRO A 182 -5.13 -2.89 7.80
C PRO A 182 -3.69 -2.92 8.33
N PHE A 183 -3.27 -1.83 8.94
CA PHE A 183 -2.00 -1.76 9.67
C PHE A 183 -2.08 -2.54 10.97
N VAL A 184 -3.19 -2.39 11.71
CA VAL A 184 -3.45 -3.09 12.96
C VAL A 184 -4.86 -3.65 12.93
N GLN A 185 -4.99 -4.89 13.37
CA GLN A 185 -6.26 -5.57 13.63
C GLN A 185 -6.27 -6.08 15.08
N MET A 186 -7.38 -5.82 15.77
CA MET A 186 -7.67 -6.36 17.08
C MET A 186 -8.97 -7.17 16.98
N ILE A 187 -8.83 -8.48 17.13
CA ILE A 187 -9.90 -9.46 16.94
C ILE A 187 -10.24 -10.10 18.28
N GLN A 188 -11.51 -10.04 18.63
CA GLN A 188 -12.00 -10.67 19.83
C GLN A 188 -12.30 -12.15 19.61
N ARG A 189 -12.00 -12.95 20.63
CA ARG A 189 -12.20 -14.40 20.64
C ARG A 189 -13.06 -14.80 21.82
N LYS A 190 -13.82 -15.87 21.62
CA LYS A 190 -14.56 -16.54 22.70
C LYS A 190 -13.60 -16.87 23.85
N GLY A 191 -14.10 -16.76 25.08
CA GLY A 191 -13.33 -17.02 26.29
C GLY A 191 -12.50 -15.83 26.79
N GLY A 192 -12.87 -14.60 26.40
CA GLY A 192 -12.21 -13.38 26.89
C GLY A 192 -10.79 -13.23 26.36
N GLN A 193 -10.56 -13.56 25.09
CA GLN A 193 -9.26 -13.43 24.46
C GLN A 193 -9.29 -12.35 23.39
N VAL A 194 -8.19 -11.61 23.26
CA VAL A 194 -8.00 -10.59 22.22
C VAL A 194 -6.75 -10.94 21.44
N ARG A 195 -6.89 -11.14 20.13
CA ARG A 195 -5.77 -11.31 19.21
C ARG A 195 -5.46 -9.96 18.57
N ILE A 196 -4.19 -9.60 18.60
CA ILE A 196 -3.67 -8.44 17.88
C ILE A 196 -2.78 -8.98 16.77
N ASP A 197 -3.04 -8.55 15.54
CA ASP A 197 -2.10 -8.70 14.44
C ASP A 197 -1.84 -7.32 13.84
N ALA A 198 -0.62 -7.06 13.37
CA ALA A 198 -0.29 -5.82 12.71
C ALA A 198 0.31 -6.05 11.31
N PRO A 199 -0.49 -6.55 10.35
CA PRO A 199 0.03 -6.98 9.05
C PRO A 199 0.66 -5.85 8.25
N GLY A 200 0.17 -4.60 8.35
CA GLY A 200 0.79 -3.47 7.65
C GLY A 200 2.19 -3.08 8.15
N PHE A 201 2.69 -3.71 9.23
CA PHE A 201 4.03 -3.46 9.77
C PHE A 201 5.07 -4.53 9.38
N ALA A 202 4.75 -5.41 8.44
CA ALA A 202 5.71 -6.30 7.80
C ALA A 202 6.03 -5.84 6.39
N ALA A 203 7.33 -5.72 6.07
CA ALA A 203 7.80 -5.37 4.73
C ALA A 203 7.49 -6.48 3.69
N GLN A 204 7.23 -7.71 4.16
CA GLN A 204 6.96 -8.89 3.35
C GLN A 204 5.91 -9.77 4.04
N ASN A 205 4.63 -9.40 4.00
CA ASN A 205 3.60 -10.41 4.28
C ASN A 205 3.70 -11.49 3.22
N ALA A 206 3.74 -12.77 3.60
CA ALA A 206 3.84 -13.89 2.66
C ALA A 206 2.65 -13.97 1.68
N ASP A 207 1.47 -13.47 2.06
CA ASP A 207 0.32 -13.27 1.14
C ASP A 207 0.53 -12.11 0.16
N ALA A 208 1.34 -11.11 0.54
CA ALA A 208 1.85 -10.06 -0.35
C ALA A 208 3.12 -10.50 -1.09
N GLY A 209 3.73 -11.64 -0.75
CA GLY A 209 5.01 -12.09 -1.31
C GLY A 209 4.92 -12.45 -2.78
N MET A 210 3.78 -12.97 -3.24
CA MET A 210 3.54 -13.21 -4.67
C MET A 210 3.19 -11.90 -5.41
N GLY A 211 2.45 -10.98 -4.77
CA GLY A 211 2.11 -9.68 -5.34
C GLY A 211 3.29 -8.69 -5.40
N ALA A 212 4.20 -8.73 -4.43
CA ALA A 212 5.39 -7.89 -4.37
C ALA A 212 6.52 -8.42 -5.27
N MET A 213 6.71 -9.74 -5.37
CA MET A 213 7.64 -10.33 -6.37
C MET A 213 7.15 -10.13 -7.80
N MET A 214 5.84 -10.21 -8.06
CA MET A 214 5.27 -9.96 -9.39
C MET A 214 5.08 -8.47 -9.70
N GLY A 215 4.90 -7.63 -8.67
CA GLY A 215 4.96 -6.18 -8.73
C GLY A 215 6.37 -5.68 -9.07
N MET A 216 7.40 -6.32 -8.49
CA MET A 216 8.76 -6.10 -8.94
C MET A 216 9.06 -6.68 -10.31
N GLY A 217 8.40 -7.77 -10.74
CA GLY A 217 8.48 -8.24 -12.12
C GLY A 217 7.88 -7.26 -13.15
N SER A 218 6.85 -6.51 -12.76
CA SER A 218 6.21 -5.49 -13.60
C SER A 218 6.94 -4.15 -13.58
N ILE A 219 7.53 -3.76 -12.45
CA ILE A 219 8.44 -2.60 -12.36
C ILE A 219 9.79 -2.91 -13.03
N ALA A 220 10.33 -4.13 -12.89
CA ALA A 220 11.51 -4.57 -13.63
C ALA A 220 11.22 -4.73 -15.12
N GLY A 221 10.01 -5.13 -15.52
CA GLY A 221 9.58 -5.13 -16.92
C GLY A 221 9.46 -3.71 -17.51
N LEU A 222 8.98 -2.75 -16.72
CA LEU A 222 8.88 -1.34 -17.13
C LEU A 222 10.25 -0.63 -17.10
N ALA A 223 11.10 -0.96 -16.13
CA ALA A 223 12.48 -0.49 -16.05
C ALA A 223 13.35 -1.12 -17.14
N ALA A 224 13.13 -2.38 -17.51
CA ALA A 224 13.79 -3.01 -18.65
C ALA A 224 13.40 -2.37 -19.99
N MET A 225 12.18 -1.81 -20.10
CA MET A 225 11.78 -0.98 -21.24
C MET A 225 12.30 0.47 -21.20
N GLY A 226 12.83 0.93 -20.05
CA GLY A 226 13.37 2.29 -19.87
C GLY A 226 14.87 2.36 -19.61
N ALA A 227 15.56 1.22 -19.50
CA ALA A 227 16.97 1.13 -19.09
C ALA A 227 17.89 0.61 -20.19
N ASN A 228 17.67 1.04 -21.45
CA ASN A 228 18.71 0.86 -22.47
C ASN A 228 19.73 2.02 -22.53
N GLU A 229 19.71 2.94 -21.57
CA GLU A 229 20.81 3.89 -21.38
C GLU A 229 21.30 3.89 -19.92
N GLY A 230 22.35 3.12 -19.66
CA GLY A 230 23.39 3.48 -18.69
C GLY A 230 23.14 3.21 -17.21
N ALA A 231 23.06 1.94 -16.78
CA ALA A 231 23.37 1.56 -15.39
C ALA A 231 23.85 0.11 -15.28
N LYS A 232 25.12 -0.14 -15.66
CA LYS A 232 25.82 -1.35 -15.22
C LYS A 232 26.10 -1.24 -13.71
N GLY A 233 25.41 -2.05 -12.93
CA GLY A 233 25.81 -2.38 -11.55
C GLY A 233 24.81 -1.98 -10.48
N ALA A 234 23.82 -2.84 -10.21
CA ALA A 234 23.11 -2.87 -8.94
C ALA A 234 22.52 -4.27 -8.70
N SER A 235 23.38 -5.29 -8.65
CA SER A 235 23.10 -6.42 -7.78
C SER A 235 23.65 -6.06 -6.40
N GLU A 236 22.85 -6.33 -5.36
CA GLU A 236 23.08 -6.09 -3.92
C GLU A 236 22.36 -4.87 -3.35
N GLY A 237 21.26 -5.14 -2.65
CA GLY A 237 20.54 -4.16 -1.84
C GLY A 237 19.02 -4.33 -1.92
N ALA A 238 18.45 -5.24 -1.13
CA ALA A 238 17.03 -5.19 -0.80
C ALA A 238 16.82 -3.93 0.08
N GLY A 239 16.68 -2.77 -0.57
CA GLY A 239 16.62 -1.49 0.11
C GLY A 239 16.05 -0.43 -0.81
N THR A 240 14.80 -0.06 -0.54
CA THR A 240 14.12 1.15 -1.01
C THR A 240 14.04 1.33 -2.53
N MET A 241 12.86 1.08 -3.10
CA MET A 241 12.50 1.69 -4.38
C MET A 241 12.55 3.23 -4.23
N PRO A 242 13.22 3.96 -5.14
CA PRO A 242 13.27 5.42 -5.11
C PRO A 242 11.86 6.02 -5.06
N GLY A 243 11.59 6.92 -4.10
CA GLY A 243 10.32 7.63 -3.96
C GLY A 243 9.29 7.01 -3.00
N PHE A 244 9.54 5.83 -2.42
CA PHE A 244 8.68 5.28 -1.36
C PHE A 244 9.27 5.58 0.02
N PRO A 245 8.47 6.09 0.99
CA PRO A 245 8.95 6.30 2.34
C PRO A 245 9.32 4.96 2.98
N ALA A 246 10.50 4.90 3.58
CA ALA A 246 10.94 3.72 4.31
C ALA A 246 10.13 3.59 5.61
N ILE A 247 9.53 2.43 5.84
CA ILE A 247 8.84 2.13 7.10
C ILE A 247 9.85 2.14 8.26
N ASP A 248 9.54 2.96 9.26
CA ASP A 248 10.36 3.09 10.46
C ASP A 248 9.47 3.52 11.63
N GLY A 249 9.18 2.60 12.54
CA GLY A 249 8.37 2.97 13.69
C GLY A 249 8.45 2.03 14.86
N THR A 250 7.55 2.27 15.81
CA THR A 250 7.35 1.42 16.98
C THR A 250 5.86 1.12 17.11
N LEU A 251 5.52 -0.14 17.35
CA LEU A 251 4.21 -0.54 17.84
C LEU A 251 4.36 -0.96 19.30
N THR A 252 3.52 -0.39 20.16
CA THR A 252 3.41 -0.77 21.57
C THR A 252 2.03 -1.34 21.84
N VAL A 253 1.97 -2.46 22.55
CA VAL A 253 0.74 -3.01 23.11
C VAL A 253 0.84 -2.96 24.62
N ARG A 254 -0.16 -2.34 25.26
CA ARG A 254 -0.24 -2.24 26.72
C ARG A 254 -1.51 -2.94 27.22
N THR A 255 -1.40 -3.67 28.31
CA THR A 255 -2.53 -4.32 28.94
C THR A 255 -2.85 -3.68 30.29
N ALA A 256 -4.12 -3.67 30.68
CA ALA A 256 -4.54 -3.23 31.99
C ALA A 256 -4.14 -4.23 33.09
N PRO A 257 -4.11 -3.81 34.36
CA PRO A 257 -3.83 -4.72 35.47
C PRO A 257 -4.76 -5.93 35.48
N GLY A 258 -4.20 -7.12 35.66
CA GLY A 258 -4.94 -8.39 35.67
C GLY A 258 -5.16 -9.03 34.29
N MET A 259 -4.82 -8.35 33.20
CA MET A 259 -4.75 -8.94 31.86
C MET A 259 -3.36 -9.56 31.62
N ARG A 260 -3.28 -10.58 30.76
CA ARG A 260 -2.02 -11.32 30.51
C ARG A 260 -1.78 -11.58 29.03
N ILE A 261 -0.57 -11.32 28.57
CA ILE A 261 -0.08 -11.68 27.24
C ILE A 261 0.26 -13.18 27.27
N LEU A 262 -0.54 -13.97 26.55
CA LEU A 262 -0.41 -15.43 26.47
C LEU A 262 0.61 -15.87 25.43
N ALA A 263 0.71 -15.13 24.32
CA ALA A 263 1.63 -15.42 23.22
C ALA A 263 1.99 -14.13 22.49
N ASN A 264 3.20 -14.06 21.96
CA ASN A 264 3.66 -12.98 21.09
C ASN A 264 4.85 -13.45 20.23
N ASN A 265 5.31 -12.60 19.32
CA ASN A 265 6.49 -12.84 18.47
C ASN A 265 7.63 -11.83 18.69
N THR A 266 7.79 -11.33 19.91
CA THR A 266 9.01 -10.63 20.32
C THR A 266 10.04 -11.63 20.85
N ASP A 267 11.31 -11.23 20.88
CA ASP A 267 12.40 -12.06 21.42
C ASP A 267 12.40 -12.06 22.97
N GLU A 268 12.25 -10.86 23.56
CA GLU A 268 12.34 -10.66 25.01
C GLU A 268 11.03 -10.93 25.76
N GLY A 269 9.90 -10.98 25.06
CA GLY A 269 8.58 -11.07 25.67
C GLY A 269 8.13 -9.73 26.30
N PRO A 270 7.08 -9.77 27.15
CA PRO A 270 6.50 -8.57 27.73
C PRO A 270 7.25 -8.07 28.98
N ASP A 271 7.38 -6.75 29.10
CA ASP A 271 7.84 -6.07 30.31
C ASP A 271 6.67 -5.83 31.27
N ALA A 272 6.98 -5.81 32.57
CA ALA A 272 6.00 -5.41 33.59
C ALA A 272 5.75 -3.89 33.52
N ALA A 273 4.47 -3.49 33.42
CA ALA A 273 4.08 -2.10 33.50
C ALA A 273 4.00 -1.62 34.96
N THR A 274 4.24 -0.33 35.19
CA THR A 274 4.23 0.28 36.53
C THR A 274 2.86 0.26 37.21
N ASP A 275 1.78 0.14 36.45
CA ASP A 275 0.39 0.05 36.91
C ASP A 275 -0.05 -1.38 37.25
N GLY A 276 0.80 -2.39 36.99
CA GLY A 276 0.49 -3.80 37.19
C GLY A 276 -0.02 -4.53 35.94
N GLY A 277 0.00 -3.87 34.78
CA GLY A 277 -0.21 -4.49 33.47
C GLY A 277 1.08 -5.02 32.83
N GLU A 278 1.00 -5.31 31.53
CA GLU A 278 2.14 -5.77 30.71
C GLU A 278 2.31 -4.84 29.49
N VAL A 279 3.56 -4.64 29.08
CA VAL A 279 3.92 -3.85 27.90
C VAL A 279 4.70 -4.73 26.93
N LEU A 280 4.35 -4.64 25.66
CA LEU A 280 5.03 -5.33 24.59
C LEU A 280 5.35 -4.32 23.48
N THR A 281 6.61 -4.28 23.04
CA THR A 281 7.08 -3.27 22.10
C THR A 281 7.80 -3.91 20.92
N TRP A 282 7.44 -3.54 19.71
CA TRP A 282 8.14 -3.94 18.48
C TRP A 282 8.79 -2.74 17.82
N ARG A 283 10.06 -2.90 17.46
CA ARG A 283 10.76 -1.99 16.55
C ARG A 283 10.49 -2.42 15.10
N ILE A 284 9.82 -1.57 14.34
CA ILE A 284 9.42 -1.83 12.95
C ILE A 284 10.37 -1.10 12.00
N THR A 285 10.98 -1.84 11.08
CA THR A 285 11.87 -1.29 10.07
C THR A 285 11.61 -1.95 8.72
N ALA A 286 12.23 -1.45 7.65
CA ALA A 286 12.20 -2.11 6.34
C ALA A 286 12.73 -3.56 6.35
N ARG A 287 13.43 -4.00 7.42
CA ARG A 287 13.89 -5.38 7.60
C ARG A 287 12.91 -6.26 8.38
N THR A 288 11.80 -5.73 8.87
CA THR A 288 10.80 -6.49 9.62
C THR A 288 10.05 -7.43 8.67
N THR A 289 10.32 -8.74 8.77
CA THR A 289 9.74 -9.78 7.90
C THR A 289 8.48 -10.40 8.47
N GLN A 290 8.32 -10.41 9.80
CA GLN A 290 7.14 -10.93 10.48
C GLN A 290 6.32 -9.79 11.06
N ALA A 291 5.02 -9.80 10.77
CA ALA A 291 4.09 -8.84 11.35
C ALA A 291 4.00 -9.04 12.87
N PRO A 292 3.97 -7.97 13.68
CA PRO A 292 3.69 -8.07 15.11
C PRO A 292 2.41 -8.85 15.40
N THR A 293 2.48 -9.79 16.34
CA THR A 293 1.31 -10.55 16.80
C THR A 293 1.33 -10.72 18.31
N ALA A 294 0.15 -10.65 18.93
CA ALA A 294 -0.03 -10.97 20.33
C ALA A 294 -1.40 -11.62 20.58
N LEU A 295 -1.46 -12.50 21.58
CA LEU A 295 -2.69 -13.04 22.13
C LEU A 295 -2.77 -12.64 23.60
N ILE A 296 -3.87 -12.02 23.99
CA ILE A 296 -4.08 -11.48 25.33
C ILE A 296 -5.30 -12.16 25.95
N ALA A 297 -5.18 -12.57 27.20
CA ALA A 297 -6.32 -12.91 28.04
C ALA A 297 -6.80 -11.64 28.75
N ALA A 298 -8.08 -11.31 28.55
CA ALA A 298 -8.76 -10.30 29.33
C ALA A 298 -8.90 -10.77 30.79
N ALA A 299 -8.92 -9.80 31.71
CA ALA A 299 -9.16 -10.07 33.13
C ALA A 299 -10.56 -10.69 33.28
N ARG A 300 -10.65 -11.75 34.10
CA ARG A 300 -11.95 -12.37 34.46
C ARG A 300 -12.72 -11.52 35.44
#